data_AF-A0A1J8Q9M0-F1
#
_entry.id   AF-A0A1J8Q9M0-F1
#
_cell.length_a   1.000
_cell.length_b   1.000
_cell.length_c   1.000
_cell.angle_alpha   90.00
_cell.angle_beta   90.00
_cell.angle_gamma   90.00
#
_symmetry.space_group_name_H-M   'P 1'
#
loop_
_entity.id
_entity.type
_entity.pdbx_description
1 polymer ?
#
loop_
_entity_poly.entity_id
_entity_poly.type
_entity_poly.pdbx_seq_one_letter_code
_entity_poly.pdbx_strand_id
1 'polypeptide(L)' 'MQRIATGSYQNLLVAPEQLFPEDGHIPRLALQLKDLKFAKRVDFFFVDEAHFIVITGEAQTGGKLPFRAAYGYFATGL' A
#
# COMPACT_ATOMS: atom_id res chain seq x y z
N MET A 1 15.26 9.89 1.67
CA MET A 1 14.65 9.31 0.45
C MET A 1 15.66 8.89 -0.61
N GLN A 2 16.71 9.65 -0.91
CA GLN A 2 17.70 9.26 -1.92
C GLN A 2 18.30 7.86 -1.68
N ARG A 3 18.57 7.52 -0.40
CA ARG A 3 19.00 6.17 0.01
C ARG A 3 17.96 5.07 -0.24
N ILE A 4 16.67 5.38 -0.11
CA ILE A 4 15.58 4.43 -0.41
C ILE A 4 15.50 4.23 -1.91
N ALA A 5 15.49 5.31 -2.69
CA ALA A 5 15.48 5.30 -4.15
C ALA A 5 16.66 4.51 -4.76
N THR A 6 17.83 4.57 -4.12
CA THR A 6 19.03 3.84 -4.54
C THR A 6 19.08 2.38 -4.05
N GLY A 7 18.09 1.92 -3.27
CA GLY A 7 18.06 0.56 -2.72
C GLY A 7 19.07 0.33 -1.60
N SER A 8 19.39 1.35 -0.80
CA SER A 8 20.30 1.21 0.35
C SER A 8 19.72 0.39 1.50
N TYR A 9 18.45 -0.01 1.42
CA TYR A 9 17.74 -0.78 2.42
C TYR A 9 17.13 -2.01 1.75
N GLN A 10 17.26 -3.17 2.39
CA GLN A 10 16.67 -4.42 1.91
C GLN A 10 15.17 -4.49 2.17
N ASN A 11 14.73 -4.01 3.34
CA ASN A 11 13.34 -4.03 3.77
C ASN A 11 12.84 -2.61 4.03
N LEU A 12 11.62 -2.31 3.58
CA LEU A 12 10.91 -1.06 3.85
C LEU A 12 9.62 -1.39 4.59
N LEU A 13 9.52 -0.97 5.85
CA LEU A 13 8.28 -1.05 6.63
C LEU A 13 7.49 0.24 6.39
N VAL A 14 6.29 0.10 5.82
CA VAL A 14 5.49 1.23 5.38
C VAL A 14 4.04 1.01 5.77
N ALA A 15 3.34 2.11 6.05
CA ALA A 15 1.90 2.07 6.27
C ALA A 15 1.18 1.89 4.91
N PRO A 16 0.01 1.21 4.87
CA PRO A 16 -0.73 0.99 3.63
C PRO A 16 -1.15 2.30 2.93
N GLU A 17 -1.34 3.39 3.69
CA GLU A 17 -1.62 4.74 3.17
C GLU A 17 -0.48 5.30 2.32
N GLN A 18 0.73 4.72 2.32
CA GLN A 18 1.83 5.15 1.46
C GLN A 18 1.75 4.59 0.04
N LEU A 19 0.88 3.61 -0.20
CA LEU A 19 0.80 2.89 -1.47
C LEU A 19 -0.30 3.44 -2.39
N PHE A 20 -1.33 4.05 -1.82
CA PHE A 20 -2.50 4.52 -2.56
C PHE A 20 -2.73 6.02 -2.39
N PRO A 21 -3.29 6.72 -3.39
CA PRO A 21 -3.73 8.08 -3.22
C PRO A 21 -4.87 8.18 -2.19
N GLU A 22 -4.83 9.20 -1.34
CA GLU A 22 -5.87 9.52 -0.37
C GLU A 22 -6.19 11.02 -0.47
N ASP A 23 -7.46 11.38 -0.62
CA ASP A 23 -7.95 12.76 -0.74
C ASP A 23 -7.21 13.64 -1.78
N GLY A 24 -6.80 13.04 -2.90
CA GLY A 24 -6.06 13.74 -3.97
C GLY A 24 -4.58 13.95 -3.67
N HIS A 25 -4.09 13.55 -2.51
CA HIS A 25 -2.67 13.47 -2.20
C HIS A 25 -2.10 12.14 -2.68
N ILE A 26 -1.03 12.17 -3.47
CA ILE A 26 -0.28 10.96 -3.85
C ILE A 26 0.92 10.86 -2.92
N PRO A 27 0.98 9.83 -2.05
CA PRO A 27 2.10 9.63 -1.14
C PRO A 27 3.42 9.42 -1.88
N ARG A 28 4.51 9.71 -1.18
CA ARG A 28 5.84 9.71 -1.81
C ARG A 28 6.28 8.31 -2.26
N LEU A 29 5.90 7.24 -1.56
CA LEU A 29 6.22 5.87 -1.99
C LEU A 29 5.40 5.47 -3.24
N ALA A 30 4.11 5.79 -3.28
CA ALA A 30 3.29 5.61 -4.47
C ALA A 30 3.88 6.34 -5.70
N LEU A 31 4.39 7.57 -5.52
CA LEU A 31 5.13 8.27 -6.58
C LEU A 31 6.44 7.56 -6.96
N GLN A 32 7.19 7.05 -5.98
CA GLN A 32 8.45 6.34 -6.21
C GLN A 32 8.24 5.04 -6.99
N LEU A 33 7.15 4.32 -6.74
CA LEU A 33 6.76 3.11 -7.48
C LEU A 33 6.41 3.39 -8.95
N LYS A 34 6.14 4.65 -9.33
CA LYS A 34 6.01 5.04 -10.75
C LYS A 34 7.36 5.12 -11.47
N ASP A 35 8.48 5.21 -10.76
CA ASP A 35 9.82 5.11 -11.36
C ASP A 35 10.17 3.63 -11.58
N LEU A 36 10.22 3.23 -12.85
CA LEU A 36 10.55 1.85 -13.25
C LEU A 36 11.90 1.36 -12.71
N LYS A 37 12.88 2.24 -12.50
CA LYS A 37 14.19 1.87 -11.93
C LYS A 37 14.08 1.49 -10.47
N PHE A 38 13.17 2.14 -9.74
CA PHE A 38 12.89 1.82 -8.35
C PHE A 38 11.98 0.60 -8.25
N ALA A 39 10.89 0.55 -9.02
CA ALA A 39 9.94 -0.56 -9.00
C ALA A 39 10.61 -1.91 -9.28
N LYS A 40 11.56 -1.97 -10.23
CA LYS A 40 12.34 -3.17 -10.53
C LYS A 40 13.25 -3.67 -9.39
N ARG A 41 13.41 -2.91 -8.30
CA ARG A 41 14.18 -3.30 -7.12
C ARG A 41 13.31 -3.92 -6.02
N VAL A 42 11.99 -3.86 -6.19
CA VAL A 42 11.05 -4.41 -5.22
C VAL A 42 10.61 -5.79 -5.72
N ASP A 43 11.15 -6.84 -5.11
CA ASP A 43 10.85 -8.22 -5.51
C ASP A 43 9.55 -8.74 -4.87
N PHE A 44 9.28 -8.35 -3.61
CA PHE A 44 8.14 -8.84 -2.85
C PHE A 44 7.46 -7.72 -2.06
N PHE A 45 6.14 -7.80 -1.97
CA PHE A 45 5.33 -7.03 -1.03
C PHE A 45 4.75 -7.95 0.04
N PHE A 46 5.11 -7.73 1.29
CA PHE A 46 4.50 -8.39 2.43
C PHE A 46 3.46 -7.45 3.02
N VAL A 47 2.21 -7.91 3.12
CA VAL A 47 1.11 -7.15 3.73
C VAL A 47 0.85 -7.73 5.11
N ASP A 48 1.15 -6.94 6.13
CA ASP A 48 0.77 -7.28 7.50
C ASP A 48 -0.73 -7.04 7.72
N GLU A 49 -1.32 -7.85 8.59
CA GLU A 49 -2.75 -7.84 8.90
C GLU A 49 -3.65 -7.96 7.66
N ALA A 50 -3.24 -8.78 6.69
CA ALA A 50 -3.95 -9.01 5.43
C ALA A 50 -5.41 -9.48 5.62
N HIS A 51 -5.78 -9.97 6.81
CA HIS A 51 -7.15 -10.31 7.14
C HIS A 51 -8.12 -9.11 7.06
N PHE A 52 -7.62 -7.87 7.16
CA PHE A 52 -8.43 -6.66 6.93
C PHE A 52 -8.84 -6.48 5.46
N ILE A 53 -8.12 -7.06 4.49
CA ILE A 53 -8.45 -7.00 3.06
C ILE A 53 -9.73 -7.81 2.76
N VAL A 54 -9.86 -9.00 3.36
CA VAL A 54 -11.03 -9.86 3.16
C VAL A 54 -12.29 -9.19 3.74
N ILE A 55 -12.15 -8.54 4.90
CA ILE A 55 -13.24 -7.82 5.57
C ILE A 55 -13.70 -6.61 4.74
N THR A 56 -12.85 -6.03 3.89
CA THR A 56 -13.24 -4.96 2.95
C THR A 56 -13.95 -5.43 1.68
N GLY A 57 -13.70 -6.66 1.22
CA GLY A 57 -14.24 -7.19 -0.04
C GLY A 57 -15.65 -7.80 0.09
N GLU A 58 -16.02 -8.26 1.29
CA GLU A 58 -17.39 -8.67 1.58
C GLU A 58 -18.18 -7.44 2.03
N ALA A 59 -19.25 -7.11 1.31
CA ALA A 59 -20.22 -6.11 1.75
C ALA A 59 -20.90 -6.60 3.04
N GLN A 60 -20.27 -6.37 4.19
CA GLN A 60 -20.85 -6.73 5.47
C GLN A 60 -22.08 -5.85 5.69
N THR A 61 -23.25 -6.44 5.50
CA THR A 61 -24.55 -5.81 5.74
C THR A 61 -24.61 -5.47 7.23
N GLY A 62 -24.29 -4.22 7.59
CA GLY A 62 -24.21 -3.75 8.98
C GLY A 62 -22.85 -3.90 9.70
N GLY A 63 -21.78 -4.24 8.99
CA GLY A 63 -20.45 -4.48 9.59
C GLY A 63 -19.60 -3.21 9.74
N LYS A 64 -18.83 -3.14 10.82
CA LYS A 64 -17.94 -2.03 11.17
C LYS A 64 -17.07 -1.62 9.98
N LEU A 65 -16.89 -0.29 9.80
CA LEU A 65 -15.93 0.27 8.85
C LEU A 65 -14.60 -0.47 8.93
N PRO A 66 -13.91 -0.70 7.80
CA PRO A 66 -12.60 -1.33 7.85
C PRO A 66 -11.68 -0.55 8.79
N PHE A 67 -10.90 -1.30 9.59
CA PHE A 67 -10.01 -0.73 10.60
C PHE A 67 -9.11 0.38 10.04
N ARG A 68 -8.74 0.27 8.76
CA ARG A 68 -8.15 1.34 7.95
C ARG A 68 -8.67 1.26 6.51
N ALA A 69 -9.13 2.39 5.97
CA ALA A 69 -9.67 2.49 4.61
C ALA A 69 -8.66 2.06 3.54
N ALA A 70 -7.36 2.28 3.77
CA ALA A 70 -6.30 1.96 2.82
C ALA A 70 -6.21 0.46 2.45
N TYR A 71 -6.68 -0.44 3.32
CA TYR A 71 -6.71 -1.87 2.99
C TYR A 71 -7.72 -2.22 1.91
N GLY A 72 -8.76 -1.39 1.73
CA GLY A 72 -9.77 -1.59 0.69
C GLY A 72 -9.20 -1.51 -0.72
N TYR A 73 -8.15 -0.70 -0.95
CA TYR A 73 -7.52 -0.58 -2.27
C TYR A 73 -6.82 -1.87 -2.71
N PHE A 74 -6.34 -2.69 -1.78
CA PHE A 74 -5.79 -4.01 -2.12
C PHE A 74 -6.85 -5.00 -2.60
N ALA A 75 -8.09 -4.87 -2.12
CA ALA A 75 -9.21 -5.73 -2.53
C ALA A 75 -9.79 -5.33 -3.90
N THR A 76 -9.81 -4.03 -4.21
CA THR A 76 -10.45 -3.49 -5.42
C THR A 76 -9.51 -3.38 -6.63
N GLY A 77 -8.20 -3.53 -6.43
CA GLY A 77 -7.21 -3.54 -7.52
C GLY A 77 -7.05 -2.20 -8.25
N LEU A 78 -7.40 -1.08 -7.60
CA LEU A 78 -7.38 0.28 -8.15
C LEU A 78 -6.49 1.21 -7.34
#